data_AF-A0A8T4TKD9-F1
#
_entry.id   AF-A0A8T4TKD9-F1
#
_cell.length_a   1.000
_cell.length_b   1.000
_cell.length_c   1.000
_cell.angle_alpha   90.00
_cell.angle_beta   90.00
_cell.angle_gamma   90.00
#
_symmetry.space_group_name_H-M   'P 1'
#
loop_
_entity.id
_entity.type
_entity.pdbx_description
1 polymer ?
#
loop_
_entity_poly.entity_id
_entity_poly.type
_entity_poly.pdbx_seq_one_letter_code
_entity_poly.pdbx_strand_id
1 'polypeptide(L)'
;MKQIEIKIPEKEFTVDVEKRFLHNLIEKSIEKTNGTKNLSTLLIKNNLKRYSQRGLSDRLRKWQKGIHGQMPLDFYKGIGNFIGYDEDTLNKKINGVRIWKSRINLNKFPLILDENWIYVSETIRVEGHLTNKKLVLENSNTELLHKFKTSLKKIGIKEETIKEGLDVKVQIPLNVETKDISLKNLTFKKTIKRFHYRILDLKKGKKKELIFYDKDFRYDRRNTYLITYKDKKIKFEINIPKKDKITHKSSLEDNTYQKVNVSVRLEIHNRTLVEILSQYFEIPKGIKSYDIDIPKSVKHSSKELLKKIIESGIDSESTITKDRVILGSKSKEYLKSFSEILNKFNITSSINSNGEVLLIIGRRNIDKLDKKFSFIKEKHDKIHKITENKVQEKSPRGLSLSLYLKSLSELKVGDWNTITKIVGRTGNSSRMFLKQLLQKRFIEIVKNTRPKGYKITKLGEKYLEKNIIYWRD
;
A
#
# COMPACT_ATOMS: atom_id res chain seq x y z
N MET A 1 23.21 5.97 -7.43
CA MET A 1 22.48 5.97 -6.14
C MET A 1 22.99 4.82 -5.29
N LYS A 2 23.26 5.03 -4.00
CA LYS A 2 23.61 3.91 -3.09
C LYS A 2 22.38 3.02 -2.92
N GLN A 3 22.54 1.71 -3.16
CA GLN A 3 21.49 0.73 -2.87
C GLN A 3 21.24 0.70 -1.36
N ILE A 4 19.97 0.65 -0.94
CA ILE A 4 19.59 0.57 0.46
C ILE A 4 19.36 -0.91 0.79
N GLU A 5 20.14 -1.46 1.71
CA GLU A 5 19.95 -2.84 2.18
C GLU A 5 18.85 -2.91 3.27
N ILE A 6 18.00 -3.92 3.16
CA ILE A 6 17.02 -4.31 4.17
C ILE A 6 17.76 -5.09 5.26
N LYS A 7 18.07 -4.40 6.35
CA LYS A 7 18.74 -5.01 7.50
C LYS A 7 17.80 -5.97 8.22
N ILE A 8 18.24 -7.22 8.36
CA ILE A 8 17.57 -8.27 9.13
C ILE A 8 18.40 -8.60 10.39
N PRO A 9 17.77 -8.95 11.52
CA PRO A 9 18.49 -9.37 12.71
C PRO A 9 19.15 -10.73 12.48
N GLU A 10 20.44 -10.73 12.12
CA GLU A 10 21.17 -11.92 11.67
C GLU A 10 21.05 -13.12 12.62
N LYS A 11 20.96 -12.86 13.94
CA LYS A 11 20.79 -13.90 14.97
C LYS A 11 19.51 -14.70 14.84
N GLU A 12 18.46 -14.12 14.26
CA GLU A 12 17.15 -14.75 14.06
C GLU A 12 17.03 -15.48 12.72
N PHE A 13 18.01 -15.31 11.82
CA PHE A 13 17.95 -15.84 10.46
C PHE A 13 18.98 -16.94 10.22
N THR A 14 18.63 -17.83 9.29
CA THR A 14 19.50 -18.86 8.74
C THR A 14 19.65 -18.68 7.25
N VAL A 15 20.80 -19.11 6.74
CA VAL A 15 21.18 -19.04 5.34
C VAL A 15 21.26 -20.43 4.73
N ASP A 16 20.85 -20.48 3.48
CA ASP A 16 21.15 -21.54 2.52
C ASP A 16 22.32 -21.05 1.66
N VAL A 17 23.43 -21.79 1.64
CA VAL A 17 24.72 -21.38 1.05
C VAL A 17 25.14 -22.41 0.01
N GLU A 18 25.84 -21.98 -1.03
CA GLU A 18 26.46 -22.87 -2.00
C GLU A 18 27.28 -23.98 -1.30
N LYS A 19 26.91 -25.25 -1.56
CA LYS A 19 27.43 -26.42 -0.81
C LYS A 19 28.96 -26.52 -0.83
N ARG A 20 29.59 -26.33 -2.00
CA ARG A 20 31.05 -26.40 -2.16
C ARG A 20 31.74 -25.27 -1.40
N PHE A 21 31.20 -24.05 -1.49
CA PHE A 21 31.73 -22.91 -0.76
C PHE A 21 31.64 -23.12 0.75
N LEU A 22 30.47 -23.57 1.25
CA LEU A 22 30.26 -23.81 2.67
C LEU A 22 31.21 -24.89 3.22
N HIS A 23 31.42 -25.97 2.45
CA HIS A 23 32.36 -27.03 2.80
C HIS A 23 33.78 -26.47 3.00
N ASN A 24 34.29 -25.79 1.97
CA ASN A 24 35.64 -25.22 1.98
C ASN A 24 35.81 -24.15 3.05
N LEU A 25 34.77 -23.34 3.31
CA LEU A 25 34.78 -22.35 4.38
C LEU A 25 34.97 -23.02 5.75
N ILE A 26 34.24 -24.10 6.01
CA ILE A 26 34.34 -24.84 7.28
C ILE A 26 35.71 -25.49 7.41
N GLU A 27 36.23 -26.15 6.36
CA GLU A 27 37.56 -26.80 6.40
C GLU A 27 38.68 -25.80 6.68
N LYS A 28 38.75 -24.71 5.90
CA LYS A 28 39.73 -23.64 6.11
C LYS A 28 39.67 -23.06 7.53
N SER A 29 38.47 -23.02 8.12
CA SER A 29 38.28 -22.52 9.49
C SER A 29 38.78 -23.46 10.55
N ILE A 30 38.61 -24.77 10.36
CA ILE A 30 39.15 -25.80 11.24
C ILE A 30 40.68 -25.82 11.15
N GLU A 31 41.23 -25.75 9.93
CA GLU A 31 42.68 -25.67 9.69
C GLU A 31 43.28 -24.44 10.36
N LYS A 32 42.75 -23.23 10.07
CA LYS A 32 43.25 -21.96 10.63
C LYS A 32 43.22 -21.90 12.16
N THR A 33 42.39 -22.71 12.80
CA THR A 33 42.26 -22.75 14.27
C THR A 33 42.96 -23.95 14.91
N ASN A 34 43.62 -24.82 14.14
CA ASN A 34 44.18 -26.08 14.62
C ASN A 34 43.13 -26.96 15.36
N GLY A 35 41.92 -27.03 14.81
CA GLY A 35 40.87 -27.95 15.26
C GLY A 35 39.58 -27.30 15.77
N THR A 36 38.52 -28.12 15.84
CA THR A 36 37.15 -27.68 16.16
C THR A 36 36.99 -27.11 17.57
N LYS A 37 37.81 -27.55 18.54
CA LYS A 37 37.83 -27.01 19.91
C LYS A 37 38.20 -25.53 19.91
N ASN A 38 39.28 -25.17 19.23
CA ASN A 38 39.77 -23.80 19.16
C ASN A 38 38.83 -22.90 18.36
N LEU A 39 38.25 -23.42 17.27
CA LEU A 39 37.18 -22.73 16.54
C LEU A 39 36.01 -22.39 17.47
N SER A 40 35.55 -23.34 18.30
CA SER A 40 34.46 -23.09 19.25
C SER A 40 34.80 -21.99 20.27
N THR A 41 36.01 -21.99 20.81
CA THR A 41 36.48 -20.97 21.76
C THR A 41 36.51 -19.59 21.11
N LEU A 42 37.00 -19.50 19.88
CA LEU A 42 37.07 -18.25 19.12
C LEU A 42 35.67 -17.69 18.81
N LEU A 43 34.72 -18.56 18.46
CA LEU A 43 33.34 -18.17 18.19
C LEU A 43 32.61 -17.71 19.46
N ILE A 44 32.86 -18.35 20.60
CA ILE A 44 32.32 -17.93 21.91
C ILE A 44 32.87 -16.55 22.30
N LYS A 45 34.17 -16.30 22.08
CA LYS A 45 34.80 -14.98 22.29
C LYS A 45 34.15 -13.88 21.42
N ASN A 46 33.71 -14.22 20.22
CA ASN A 46 33.00 -13.32 19.30
C ASN A 46 31.47 -13.25 19.55
N ASN A 47 31.01 -13.49 20.78
CA ASN A 47 29.61 -13.39 21.19
C ASN A 47 28.61 -14.34 20.48
N LEU A 48 29.08 -15.42 19.85
CA LEU A 48 28.22 -16.46 19.26
C LEU A 48 27.93 -17.59 20.26
N LYS A 49 27.54 -17.23 21.50
CA LYS A 49 27.44 -18.12 22.69
C LYS A 49 26.45 -19.29 22.59
N ARG A 50 25.62 -19.35 21.54
CA ARG A 50 24.56 -20.39 21.38
C ARG A 50 25.07 -21.77 20.90
N TYR A 51 26.39 -21.95 20.76
CA TYR A 51 27.00 -23.22 20.39
C TYR A 51 27.94 -23.68 21.50
N SER A 52 27.59 -24.77 22.19
CA SER A 52 28.52 -25.48 23.06
C SER A 52 29.54 -26.25 22.22
N GLN A 53 30.75 -26.47 22.75
CA GLN A 53 31.81 -27.22 22.08
C GLN A 53 31.34 -28.61 21.62
N ARG A 54 30.56 -29.33 22.46
CA ARG A 54 30.00 -30.66 22.12
C ARG A 54 29.02 -30.61 20.95
N GLY A 55 28.20 -29.56 20.84
CA GLY A 55 27.23 -29.42 19.76
C GLY A 55 27.80 -28.87 18.45
N LEU A 56 28.95 -28.20 18.50
CA LEU A 56 29.51 -27.53 17.33
C LEU A 56 30.09 -28.52 16.31
N SER A 57 30.90 -29.49 16.76
CA SER A 57 31.54 -30.47 15.86
C SER A 57 30.50 -31.22 15.00
N ASP A 58 29.45 -31.71 15.64
CA ASP A 58 28.35 -32.38 14.95
C ASP A 58 27.62 -31.45 13.97
N ARG A 59 27.39 -30.18 14.34
CA ARG A 59 26.74 -29.19 13.45
C ARG A 59 27.60 -28.87 12.23
N LEU A 60 28.91 -28.67 12.42
CA LEU A 60 29.84 -28.45 11.32
C LEU A 60 29.83 -29.64 10.34
N ARG A 61 29.95 -30.87 10.86
CA ARG A 61 29.86 -32.09 10.04
C ARG A 61 28.53 -32.18 9.29
N LYS A 62 27.42 -31.85 9.96
CA LYS A 62 26.08 -31.87 9.36
C LYS A 62 25.92 -30.80 8.26
N TRP A 63 26.51 -29.62 8.43
CA TRP A 63 26.52 -28.56 7.42
C TRP A 63 27.41 -28.92 6.22
N GLN A 64 28.63 -29.45 6.45
CA GLN A 64 29.51 -29.94 5.37
C GLN A 64 28.83 -31.02 4.53
N LYS A 65 28.15 -31.97 5.17
CA LYS A 65 27.42 -33.05 4.47
C LYS A 65 26.11 -32.58 3.84
N GLY A 66 25.64 -31.36 4.13
CA GLY A 66 24.33 -30.85 3.72
C GLY A 66 23.14 -31.56 4.37
N ILE A 67 23.37 -32.28 5.48
CA ILE A 67 22.34 -33.09 6.17
C ILE A 67 21.43 -32.20 7.04
N HIS A 68 21.97 -31.10 7.59
CA HIS A 68 21.15 -30.06 8.22
C HIS A 68 21.20 -28.83 7.34
N GLY A 69 20.09 -28.52 6.71
CA GLY A 69 20.09 -27.70 5.51
C GLY A 69 20.54 -26.26 5.66
N GLN A 70 20.76 -25.72 6.87
CA GLN A 70 21.02 -24.27 7.03
C GLN A 70 21.82 -23.87 8.25
N MET A 71 22.69 -22.88 8.05
CA MET A 71 23.60 -22.28 9.03
C MET A 71 23.04 -20.93 9.46
N PRO A 72 23.08 -20.54 10.74
CA PRO A 72 22.72 -19.18 11.12
C PRO A 72 23.55 -18.10 10.45
N LEU A 73 22.92 -16.97 10.11
CA LEU A 73 23.52 -15.93 9.26
C LEU A 73 24.72 -15.26 9.92
N ASP A 74 24.57 -14.84 11.18
CA ASP A 74 25.64 -14.28 12.01
C ASP A 74 26.80 -15.27 12.21
N PHE A 75 26.50 -16.57 12.27
CA PHE A 75 27.52 -17.61 12.36
C PHE A 75 28.29 -17.76 11.04
N TYR A 76 27.58 -17.78 9.92
CA TYR A 76 28.16 -17.81 8.57
C TYR A 76 29.07 -16.61 8.32
N LYS A 77 28.57 -15.40 8.58
CA LYS A 77 29.35 -14.17 8.43
C LYS A 77 30.54 -14.11 9.38
N GLY A 78 30.36 -14.51 10.65
CA GLY A 78 31.44 -14.54 11.64
C GLY A 78 32.61 -15.44 11.23
N ILE A 79 32.32 -16.65 10.73
CA ILE A 79 33.36 -17.55 10.21
C ILE A 79 33.99 -16.99 8.93
N GLY A 80 33.18 -16.48 8.00
CA GLY A 80 33.67 -15.85 6.77
C GLY A 80 34.69 -14.74 7.03
N ASN A 81 34.32 -13.80 7.90
CA ASN A 81 35.17 -12.69 8.30
C ASN A 81 36.46 -13.17 8.97
N PHE A 82 36.39 -14.21 9.82
CA PHE A 82 37.57 -14.79 10.46
C PHE A 82 38.56 -15.38 9.43
N ILE A 83 38.06 -15.95 8.33
CA ILE A 83 38.90 -16.46 7.25
C ILE A 83 39.47 -15.34 6.36
N GLY A 84 38.90 -14.14 6.44
CA GLY A 84 39.31 -12.99 5.64
C GLY A 84 38.50 -12.84 4.35
N TYR A 85 37.32 -13.48 4.26
CA TYR A 85 36.38 -13.15 3.19
C TYR A 85 35.71 -11.81 3.51
N ASP A 86 35.60 -10.96 2.49
CA ASP A 86 34.78 -9.75 2.54
C ASP A 86 33.28 -10.09 2.51
N GLU A 87 32.46 -9.14 2.95
CA GLU A 87 31.02 -9.32 3.07
C GLU A 87 30.34 -9.55 1.70
N ASP A 88 30.82 -8.93 0.62
CA ASP A 88 30.24 -9.11 -0.71
C ASP A 88 30.48 -10.54 -1.23
N THR A 89 31.67 -11.08 -1.00
CA THR A 89 32.00 -12.47 -1.35
C THR A 89 31.10 -13.45 -0.59
N LEU A 90 30.87 -13.22 0.70
CA LEU A 90 29.98 -14.07 1.50
C LEU A 90 28.52 -13.96 1.04
N ASN A 91 28.03 -12.73 0.83
CA ASN A 91 26.65 -12.48 0.44
C ASN A 91 26.32 -13.13 -0.92
N LYS A 92 27.24 -13.08 -1.90
CA LYS A 92 27.08 -13.72 -3.22
C LYS A 92 26.93 -15.24 -3.17
N LYS A 93 27.34 -15.89 -2.07
CA LYS A 93 27.29 -17.34 -1.90
C LYS A 93 26.03 -17.81 -1.18
N ILE A 94 25.17 -16.89 -0.73
CA ILE A 94 23.90 -17.20 -0.10
C ILE A 94 22.83 -17.39 -1.19
N ASN A 95 22.28 -18.60 -1.29
CA ASN A 95 21.18 -18.95 -2.19
C ASN A 95 19.81 -18.47 -1.66
N GLY A 96 19.69 -18.30 -0.34
CA GLY A 96 18.46 -17.79 0.26
C GLY A 96 18.55 -17.64 1.77
N VAL A 97 17.59 -16.91 2.33
CA VAL A 97 17.50 -16.66 3.76
C VAL A 97 16.15 -17.08 4.31
N ARG A 98 16.12 -17.50 5.59
CA ARG A 98 14.86 -17.70 6.31
C ARG A 98 14.99 -17.36 7.78
N ILE A 99 13.87 -17.04 8.42
CA ILE A 99 13.82 -16.97 9.88
C ILE A 99 14.02 -18.37 10.49
N TRP A 100 14.69 -18.45 11.63
CA TRP A 100 14.93 -19.68 12.38
C TRP A 100 13.63 -20.49 12.56
N LYS A 101 13.71 -21.81 12.36
CA LYS A 101 12.58 -22.77 12.35
C LYS A 101 11.54 -22.57 11.23
N SER A 102 11.73 -21.64 10.29
CA SER A 102 10.91 -21.60 9.07
C SER A 102 11.27 -22.76 8.15
N ARG A 103 10.32 -23.19 7.32
CA ARG A 103 10.56 -24.20 6.27
C ARG A 103 10.87 -23.56 4.91
N ILE A 104 10.45 -22.31 4.71
CA ILE A 104 10.45 -21.66 3.41
C ILE A 104 11.48 -20.54 3.39
N ASN A 105 12.33 -20.57 2.35
CA ASN A 105 13.35 -19.57 2.08
C ASN A 105 12.78 -18.40 1.27
N LEU A 106 13.42 -17.25 1.41
CA LEU A 106 13.37 -16.17 0.44
C LEU A 106 14.61 -16.27 -0.45
N ASN A 107 14.39 -16.44 -1.76
CA ASN A 107 15.48 -16.68 -2.74
C ASN A 107 16.07 -15.36 -3.26
N LYS A 108 16.64 -14.56 -2.37
CA LYS A 108 17.38 -13.33 -2.70
C LYS A 108 18.23 -12.93 -1.49
N PHE A 109 19.53 -12.72 -1.68
CA PHE A 109 20.41 -12.13 -0.67
C PHE A 109 21.61 -11.45 -1.35
N PRO A 110 22.08 -10.27 -0.89
CA PRO A 110 21.51 -9.45 0.17
C PRO A 110 20.11 -8.93 -0.20
N LEU A 111 19.32 -8.56 0.81
CA LEU A 111 17.98 -8.03 0.59
C LEU A 111 18.08 -6.55 0.23
N ILE A 112 17.94 -6.21 -1.04
CA ILE A 112 17.98 -4.82 -1.49
C ILE A 112 16.57 -4.23 -1.53
N LEU A 113 16.39 -3.06 -0.92
CA LEU A 113 15.16 -2.29 -0.98
C LEU A 113 14.97 -1.78 -2.41
N ASP A 114 13.97 -2.32 -3.09
CA ASP A 114 13.59 -1.97 -4.45
C ASP A 114 12.09 -1.63 -4.55
N GLU A 115 11.64 -1.27 -5.76
CA GLU A 115 10.23 -0.94 -6.02
C GLU A 115 9.25 -2.07 -5.65
N ASN A 116 9.67 -3.33 -5.71
CA ASN A 116 8.81 -4.47 -5.45
C ASN A 116 8.62 -4.67 -3.94
N TRP A 117 9.68 -4.46 -3.16
CA TRP A 117 9.58 -4.44 -1.70
C TRP A 117 8.68 -3.31 -1.21
N ILE A 118 8.80 -2.11 -1.77
CA ILE A 118 7.93 -0.98 -1.44
C ILE A 118 6.48 -1.31 -1.81
N TYR A 119 6.24 -1.77 -3.03
CA TYR A 119 4.89 -2.11 -3.46
C TYR A 119 4.25 -3.19 -2.58
N VAL A 120 4.98 -4.26 -2.26
CA VAL A 120 4.49 -5.34 -1.39
C VAL A 120 4.21 -4.85 0.03
N SER A 121 5.17 -4.13 0.62
CA SER A 121 5.02 -3.64 2.00
C SER A 121 3.86 -2.66 2.12
N GLU A 122 3.72 -1.73 1.18
CA GLU A 122 2.69 -0.70 1.23
C GLU A 122 1.29 -1.27 0.98
N THR A 123 1.13 -2.15 -0.03
CA THR A 123 -0.15 -2.84 -0.28
C THR A 123 -0.62 -3.59 0.97
N ILE A 124 0.31 -4.22 1.68
CA ILE A 124 -0.02 -4.99 2.90
C ILE A 124 -0.24 -4.11 4.11
N ARG A 125 0.47 -2.98 4.22
CA ARG A 125 0.24 -1.99 5.27
C ARG A 125 -1.20 -1.49 5.21
N VAL A 126 -1.65 -1.11 4.02
CA VAL A 126 -2.96 -0.49 3.83
C VAL A 126 -4.07 -1.55 3.82
N GLU A 127 -3.95 -2.59 3.00
CA GLU A 127 -5.09 -3.48 2.69
C GLU A 127 -4.92 -4.92 3.21
N GLY A 128 -3.68 -5.38 3.34
CA GLY A 128 -3.39 -6.77 3.72
C GLY A 128 -3.64 -7.11 5.20
N HIS A 129 -3.15 -8.27 5.63
CA HIS A 129 -3.09 -8.67 7.04
C HIS A 129 -1.89 -9.57 7.27
N LEU A 130 -1.17 -9.33 8.37
CA LEU A 130 -0.06 -10.18 8.81
C LEU A 130 -0.47 -11.01 10.01
N THR A 131 -0.23 -12.32 9.92
CA THR A 131 -0.26 -13.23 11.08
C THR A 131 1.15 -13.73 11.34
N ASN A 132 1.39 -14.40 12.46
CA ASN A 132 2.68 -15.02 12.78
C ASN A 132 3.21 -16.02 11.72
N LYS A 133 2.35 -16.54 10.83
CA LYS A 133 2.70 -17.61 9.89
C LYS A 133 2.51 -17.26 8.43
N LYS A 134 1.60 -16.33 8.13
CA LYS A 134 1.18 -16.00 6.77
C LYS A 134 0.78 -14.55 6.64
N LEU A 135 0.88 -14.08 5.41
CA LEU A 135 0.34 -12.82 4.93
C LEU A 135 -0.94 -13.12 4.14
N VAL A 136 -1.94 -12.27 4.26
CA VAL A 136 -3.21 -12.35 3.53
C VAL A 136 -3.48 -11.03 2.84
N LEU A 137 -3.88 -11.07 1.57
CA LEU A 137 -4.39 -9.91 0.83
C LEU A 137 -5.68 -10.31 0.13
N GLU A 138 -6.72 -9.49 0.22
CA GLU A 138 -8.03 -9.76 -0.35
C GLU A 138 -8.53 -8.49 -1.04
N ASN A 139 -8.78 -8.53 -2.35
CA ASN A 139 -9.33 -7.38 -3.08
C ASN A 139 -10.28 -7.85 -4.20
N SER A 140 -11.22 -6.98 -4.57
CA SER A 140 -12.10 -7.16 -5.71
C SER A 140 -11.47 -6.79 -7.07
N ASN A 141 -10.36 -6.05 -7.08
CA ASN A 141 -9.61 -5.70 -8.28
C ASN A 141 -8.47 -6.70 -8.50
N THR A 142 -8.59 -7.50 -9.56
CA THR A 142 -7.63 -8.58 -9.85
C THR A 142 -6.33 -8.08 -10.45
N GLU A 143 -6.31 -6.88 -11.04
CA GLU A 143 -5.09 -6.24 -11.55
C GLU A 143 -4.14 -5.88 -10.39
N LEU A 144 -4.68 -5.34 -9.29
CA LEU A 144 -3.92 -5.08 -8.06
C LEU A 144 -3.27 -6.38 -7.55
N LEU A 145 -4.07 -7.45 -7.44
CA LEU A 145 -3.60 -8.75 -6.96
C LEU A 145 -2.54 -9.37 -7.88
N HIS A 146 -2.69 -9.22 -9.19
CA HIS A 146 -1.72 -9.67 -10.17
C HIS A 146 -0.39 -8.89 -10.07
N LYS A 147 -0.45 -7.56 -9.94
CA LYS A 147 0.71 -6.69 -9.71
C LYS A 147 1.41 -7.07 -8.41
N PHE A 148 0.65 -7.28 -7.33
CA PHE A 148 1.16 -7.75 -6.03
C PHE A 148 1.85 -9.10 -6.12
N LYS A 149 1.21 -10.10 -6.76
CA LYS A 149 1.78 -11.43 -6.99
C LYS A 149 3.06 -11.37 -7.81
N THR A 150 3.12 -10.49 -8.81
CA THR A 150 4.32 -10.27 -9.64
C THR A 150 5.46 -9.68 -8.82
N SER A 151 5.19 -8.67 -7.98
CA SER A 151 6.18 -8.09 -7.08
C SER A 151 6.68 -9.10 -6.04
N LEU A 152 5.80 -9.96 -5.51
CA LEU A 152 6.21 -11.07 -4.62
C LEU A 152 7.23 -12.01 -5.29
N LYS A 153 6.99 -12.41 -6.54
CA LYS A 153 7.95 -13.25 -7.28
C LYS A 153 9.30 -12.56 -7.47
N LYS A 154 9.29 -11.26 -7.81
CA LYS A 154 10.50 -10.46 -8.02
C LYS A 154 11.34 -10.26 -6.74
N ILE A 155 10.72 -10.31 -5.56
CA ILE A 155 11.46 -10.31 -4.28
C ILE A 155 11.89 -11.72 -3.83
N GLY A 156 11.61 -12.76 -4.62
CA GLY A 156 12.09 -14.14 -4.36
C GLY A 156 11.08 -15.06 -3.67
N ILE A 157 9.78 -14.73 -3.68
CA ILE A 157 8.71 -15.62 -3.19
C ILE A 157 8.33 -16.62 -4.27
N LYS A 158 8.34 -17.91 -3.91
CA LYS A 158 8.00 -18.99 -4.83
C LYS A 158 6.48 -19.13 -5.02
N GLU A 159 6.05 -19.44 -6.25
CA GLU A 159 4.63 -19.51 -6.63
C GLU A 159 3.85 -20.51 -5.78
N GLU A 160 4.42 -21.66 -5.45
CA GLU A 160 3.78 -22.71 -4.66
C GLU A 160 3.41 -22.28 -3.23
N THR A 161 4.00 -21.18 -2.75
CA THR A 161 3.70 -20.62 -1.42
C THR A 161 2.52 -19.65 -1.42
N ILE A 162 2.05 -19.25 -2.62
CA ILE A 162 0.96 -18.31 -2.85
C ILE A 162 -0.31 -19.13 -3.13
N LYS A 163 -1.19 -19.22 -2.15
CA LYS A 163 -2.50 -19.85 -2.33
C LYS A 163 -3.51 -18.79 -2.72
N GLU A 164 -4.38 -19.15 -3.65
CA GLU A 164 -5.36 -18.25 -4.22
C GLU A 164 -6.75 -18.89 -4.12
N GLY A 165 -7.77 -18.07 -3.98
CA GLY A 165 -9.16 -18.52 -3.89
C GLY A 165 -10.12 -17.35 -3.84
N LEU A 166 -11.39 -17.65 -4.06
CA LEU A 166 -12.48 -16.69 -4.07
C LEU A 166 -13.12 -16.64 -2.68
N ASP A 167 -13.11 -15.47 -2.05
CA ASP A 167 -13.86 -15.22 -0.82
C ASP A 167 -15.22 -14.62 -1.20
N VAL A 168 -16.29 -15.33 -0.85
CA VAL A 168 -17.67 -14.95 -1.23
C VAL A 168 -18.49 -14.76 0.04
N LYS A 169 -19.12 -13.58 0.14
CA LYS A 169 -19.97 -13.18 1.26
C LYS A 169 -21.35 -12.87 0.72
N VAL A 170 -22.35 -13.66 1.11
CA VAL A 170 -23.73 -13.51 0.64
C VAL A 170 -24.63 -13.22 1.83
N GLN A 171 -25.37 -12.11 1.77
CA GLN A 171 -26.37 -11.83 2.80
C GLN A 171 -27.58 -12.76 2.68
N ILE A 172 -27.98 -13.35 3.80
CA ILE A 172 -29.12 -14.26 3.93
C ILE A 172 -30.04 -13.80 5.09
N PRO A 173 -31.32 -14.21 5.11
CA PRO A 173 -32.22 -13.87 6.21
C PRO A 173 -31.71 -14.38 7.56
N LEU A 174 -31.94 -13.61 8.63
CA LEU A 174 -31.45 -13.90 9.99
C LEU A 174 -31.96 -15.25 10.54
N ASN A 175 -33.19 -15.62 10.19
CA ASN A 175 -33.89 -16.81 10.68
C ASN A 175 -33.50 -18.12 9.98
N VAL A 176 -32.57 -18.08 9.01
CA VAL A 176 -32.11 -19.29 8.31
C VAL A 176 -31.06 -20.00 9.17
N GLU A 177 -31.32 -21.25 9.54
CA GLU A 177 -30.35 -22.08 10.25
C GLU A 177 -29.32 -22.69 9.30
N THR A 178 -28.12 -22.96 9.81
CA THR A 178 -27.00 -23.47 9.01
C THR A 178 -27.29 -24.84 8.41
N LYS A 179 -27.99 -25.70 9.15
CA LYS A 179 -28.34 -27.06 8.72
C LYS A 179 -29.27 -27.07 7.49
N ASP A 180 -30.00 -25.98 7.29
CA ASP A 180 -30.95 -25.84 6.18
C ASP A 180 -30.27 -25.33 4.91
N ILE A 181 -28.98 -24.98 4.96
CA ILE A 181 -28.26 -24.38 3.83
C ILE A 181 -27.49 -25.45 3.04
N SER A 182 -27.79 -25.54 1.75
CA SER A 182 -26.97 -26.24 0.77
C SER A 182 -26.31 -25.24 -0.18
N LEU A 183 -25.00 -25.34 -0.35
CA LEU A 183 -24.24 -24.50 -1.27
C LEU A 183 -23.55 -25.37 -2.33
N LYS A 184 -23.80 -25.05 -3.60
CA LYS A 184 -23.20 -25.74 -4.75
C LYS A 184 -22.51 -24.75 -5.67
N ASN A 185 -21.27 -25.05 -6.04
CA ASN A 185 -20.63 -24.46 -7.21
C ASN A 185 -21.11 -25.24 -8.45
N LEU A 186 -22.02 -24.64 -9.22
CA LEU A 186 -22.60 -25.24 -10.41
C LEU A 186 -21.60 -25.31 -11.56
N THR A 187 -20.60 -24.42 -11.62
CA THR A 187 -19.55 -24.44 -12.65
C THR A 187 -18.71 -25.72 -12.57
N PHE A 188 -18.43 -26.22 -11.37
CA PHE A 188 -17.66 -27.44 -11.15
C PHE A 188 -18.50 -28.62 -10.63
N LYS A 189 -19.83 -28.47 -10.59
CA LYS A 189 -20.78 -29.45 -10.06
C LYS A 189 -20.37 -29.97 -8.66
N LYS A 190 -19.86 -29.10 -7.80
CA LYS A 190 -19.28 -29.45 -6.49
C LYS A 190 -20.05 -28.82 -5.36
N THR A 191 -20.34 -29.60 -4.32
CA THR A 191 -20.93 -29.10 -3.07
C THR A 191 -19.86 -28.43 -2.20
N ILE A 192 -20.10 -27.21 -1.74
CA ILE A 192 -19.23 -26.49 -0.82
C ILE A 192 -19.67 -26.81 0.61
N LYS A 193 -18.92 -27.69 1.26
CA LYS A 193 -19.23 -28.18 2.62
C LYS A 193 -18.76 -27.24 3.73
N ARG A 194 -17.78 -26.38 3.44
CA ARG A 194 -17.17 -25.50 4.45
C ARG A 194 -17.59 -24.06 4.19
N PHE A 195 -18.53 -23.59 5.00
CA PHE A 195 -18.95 -22.21 5.09
C PHE A 195 -19.20 -21.87 6.56
N HIS A 196 -19.19 -20.58 6.87
CA HIS A 196 -19.55 -20.08 8.18
C HIS A 196 -20.47 -18.88 8.03
N TYR A 197 -21.01 -18.42 9.15
CA TYR A 197 -21.87 -17.25 9.16
C TYR A 197 -21.28 -16.15 10.06
N ARG A 198 -21.62 -14.91 9.73
CA ARG A 198 -21.33 -13.74 10.54
C ARG A 198 -22.60 -12.92 10.68
N ILE A 199 -22.91 -12.48 11.90
CA ILE A 199 -23.94 -11.47 12.13
C ILE A 199 -23.27 -10.10 12.05
N LEU A 200 -23.83 -9.22 11.20
CA LEU A 200 -23.43 -7.83 11.06
C LEU A 200 -24.46 -6.95 11.75
N ASP A 201 -24.01 -6.20 12.76
CA ASP A 201 -24.80 -5.14 13.37
C ASP A 201 -24.65 -3.87 12.52
N LEU A 202 -25.65 -3.57 11.68
CA LEU A 202 -25.67 -2.36 10.85
C LEU A 202 -26.61 -1.32 11.46
N LYS A 203 -26.43 -0.05 11.07
CA LYS A 203 -27.33 1.05 11.50
C LYS A 203 -28.82 0.79 11.20
N LYS A 204 -29.11 -0.02 10.18
CA LYS A 204 -30.48 -0.39 9.75
C LYS A 204 -30.94 -1.75 10.28
N GLY A 205 -30.27 -2.29 11.32
CA GLY A 205 -30.59 -3.59 11.91
C GLY A 205 -29.53 -4.66 11.63
N LYS A 206 -29.78 -5.86 12.16
CA LYS A 206 -28.87 -7.00 12.03
C LYS A 206 -29.02 -7.67 10.66
N LYS A 207 -27.90 -8.09 10.07
CA LYS A 207 -27.87 -8.92 8.86
C LYS A 207 -27.02 -10.17 9.07
N LYS A 208 -27.37 -11.29 8.44
CA LYS A 208 -26.56 -12.51 8.46
C LYS A 208 -25.83 -12.65 7.12
N GLU A 209 -24.53 -12.86 7.15
CA GLU A 209 -23.72 -13.17 5.98
C GLU A 209 -23.30 -14.64 6.02
N LEU A 210 -23.54 -15.34 4.93
CA LEU A 210 -22.94 -16.63 4.60
C LEU A 210 -21.59 -16.37 3.95
N ILE A 211 -20.52 -16.90 4.52
CA ILE A 211 -19.15 -16.70 4.05
C ILE A 211 -18.54 -18.05 3.68
N PHE A 212 -18.04 -18.15 2.45
CA PHE A 212 -17.34 -19.35 2.00
C PHE A 212 -16.14 -18.99 1.12
N TYR A 213 -15.17 -19.90 1.11
CA TYR A 213 -13.93 -19.76 0.36
C TYR A 213 -13.85 -20.87 -0.68
N ASP A 214 -13.75 -20.50 -1.95
CA ASP A 214 -13.69 -21.42 -3.07
C ASP A 214 -12.31 -21.42 -3.74
N LYS A 215 -11.65 -22.57 -3.73
CA LYS A 215 -10.35 -22.75 -4.40
C LYS A 215 -10.52 -23.11 -5.88
N ASP A 216 -11.68 -23.61 -6.24
CA ASP A 216 -11.97 -24.12 -7.58
C ASP A 216 -12.75 -23.04 -8.33
N PHE A 217 -12.06 -21.98 -8.76
CA PHE A 217 -12.63 -20.91 -9.58
C PHE A 217 -11.83 -20.71 -10.87
N ARG A 218 -12.42 -20.06 -11.86
CA ARG A 218 -11.75 -19.70 -13.12
C ARG A 218 -11.80 -18.20 -13.40
N TYR A 219 -10.65 -17.70 -13.83
CA TYR A 219 -10.52 -16.39 -14.46
C TYR A 219 -11.18 -16.37 -15.85
N ASP A 220 -11.65 -15.19 -16.26
CA ASP A 220 -12.30 -14.89 -17.54
C ASP A 220 -13.47 -15.84 -17.87
N ARG A 221 -14.10 -16.40 -16.85
CA ARG A 221 -15.27 -17.28 -16.96
C ARG A 221 -16.27 -16.95 -15.85
N ARG A 222 -17.54 -17.27 -16.11
CA ARG A 222 -18.59 -17.18 -15.10
C ARG A 222 -18.51 -18.36 -14.14
N ASN A 223 -18.37 -18.03 -12.85
CA ASN A 223 -18.44 -18.97 -11.75
C ASN A 223 -19.84 -18.88 -11.16
N THR A 224 -20.62 -19.94 -11.29
CA THR A 224 -22.05 -19.96 -10.96
C THR A 224 -22.26 -20.74 -9.68
N TYR A 225 -22.97 -20.13 -8.75
CA TYR A 225 -23.25 -20.69 -7.43
C TYR A 225 -24.75 -20.76 -7.19
N LEU A 226 -25.16 -21.79 -6.45
CA LEU A 226 -26.53 -22.00 -6.00
C LEU A 226 -26.53 -22.18 -4.48
N ILE A 227 -27.22 -21.30 -3.79
CA ILE A 227 -27.58 -21.47 -2.38
C ILE A 227 -29.03 -21.91 -2.33
N THR A 228 -29.29 -23.03 -1.66
CA THR A 228 -30.63 -23.50 -1.36
C THR A 228 -30.84 -23.44 0.15
N TYR A 229 -31.96 -22.87 0.59
CA TYR A 229 -32.42 -22.98 1.98
C TYR A 229 -33.94 -23.00 2.03
N LYS A 230 -34.50 -23.96 2.77
CA LYS A 230 -35.94 -24.26 2.71
C LYS A 230 -36.36 -24.43 1.22
N ASP A 231 -37.42 -23.76 0.78
CA ASP A 231 -37.87 -23.79 -0.62
C ASP A 231 -37.24 -22.70 -1.50
N LYS A 232 -36.35 -21.86 -0.95
CA LYS A 232 -35.72 -20.76 -1.68
C LYS A 232 -34.43 -21.20 -2.36
N LYS A 233 -34.25 -20.75 -3.61
CA LYS A 233 -33.05 -20.96 -4.42
C LYS A 233 -32.49 -19.61 -4.83
N ILE A 234 -31.26 -19.32 -4.40
CA ILE A 234 -30.51 -18.14 -4.79
C ILE A 234 -29.42 -18.57 -5.77
N LYS A 235 -29.52 -18.11 -7.01
CA LYS A 235 -28.45 -18.28 -8.00
C LYS A 235 -27.67 -16.98 -8.14
N PHE A 236 -26.35 -17.08 -8.18
CA PHE A 236 -25.50 -15.95 -8.54
C PHE A 236 -24.33 -16.38 -9.41
N GLU A 237 -23.93 -15.47 -10.30
CA GLU A 237 -22.85 -15.63 -11.26
C GLU A 237 -21.78 -14.59 -10.94
N ILE A 238 -20.54 -15.03 -10.82
CA ILE A 238 -19.38 -14.18 -10.56
C ILE A 238 -18.48 -14.25 -11.78
N ASN A 239 -18.20 -13.09 -12.38
CA ASN A 239 -17.21 -12.95 -13.42
C ASN A 239 -15.91 -12.38 -12.82
N ILE A 240 -14.82 -13.14 -12.97
CA ILE A 240 -13.52 -12.83 -12.39
C ILE A 240 -12.56 -12.52 -13.54
N PRO A 241 -12.41 -11.26 -13.96
CA PRO A 241 -11.49 -10.91 -15.03
C PRO A 241 -10.04 -11.08 -14.56
N LYS A 242 -9.09 -11.33 -15.48
CA LYS A 242 -7.65 -11.34 -15.12
C LYS A 242 -7.10 -9.99 -14.68
N LYS A 243 -7.64 -8.89 -15.22
CA LYS A 243 -7.16 -7.52 -15.01
C LYS A 243 -8.32 -6.52 -15.00
N ASP A 244 -9.22 -6.63 -14.02
CA ASP A 244 -10.24 -5.62 -13.75
C ASP A 244 -10.93 -5.91 -12.40
N LYS A 245 -11.96 -5.16 -12.07
CA LYS A 245 -12.84 -5.43 -10.93
C LYS A 245 -13.74 -6.64 -11.16
N ILE A 246 -13.85 -7.49 -10.14
CA ILE A 246 -14.80 -8.61 -10.09
C ILE A 246 -16.22 -8.06 -10.17
N THR A 247 -17.03 -8.68 -11.01
CA THR A 247 -18.44 -8.35 -11.18
C THR A 247 -19.29 -9.56 -10.85
N HIS A 248 -20.51 -9.33 -10.38
CA HIS A 248 -21.44 -10.41 -10.10
C HIS A 248 -22.85 -10.03 -10.55
N LYS A 249 -23.64 -11.05 -10.88
CA LYS A 249 -25.08 -10.96 -11.13
C LYS A 249 -25.77 -11.96 -10.22
N SER A 250 -26.94 -11.61 -9.73
CA SER A 250 -27.68 -12.51 -8.85
C SER A 250 -29.17 -12.47 -9.16
N SER A 251 -29.83 -13.61 -9.00
CA SER A 251 -31.29 -13.75 -9.07
C SER A 251 -31.98 -13.22 -7.79
N LEU A 252 -31.32 -12.33 -7.05
CA LEU A 252 -31.84 -11.75 -5.82
C LEU A 252 -32.74 -10.59 -6.24
N GLU A 253 -34.05 -10.77 -6.03
CA GLU A 253 -35.07 -9.79 -6.42
C GLU A 253 -35.24 -8.67 -5.38
N ASP A 254 -34.81 -8.90 -4.13
CA ASP A 254 -35.01 -7.96 -3.03
C ASP A 254 -33.75 -7.16 -2.68
N ASN A 255 -33.76 -5.88 -3.07
CA ASN A 255 -32.69 -4.91 -2.80
C ASN A 255 -32.49 -4.59 -1.30
N THR A 256 -33.42 -4.97 -0.41
CA THR A 256 -33.34 -4.56 1.00
C THR A 256 -32.35 -5.37 1.83
N TYR A 257 -32.15 -6.68 1.54
CA TYR A 257 -31.42 -7.57 2.45
C TYR A 257 -30.39 -8.54 1.84
N GLN A 258 -30.11 -8.49 0.53
CA GLN A 258 -29.30 -9.54 -0.11
C GLN A 258 -28.20 -8.97 -1.02
N LYS A 259 -27.06 -8.56 -0.43
CA LYS A 259 -25.84 -8.19 -1.18
C LYS A 259 -24.88 -9.36 -1.27
N VAL A 260 -24.27 -9.51 -2.44
CA VAL A 260 -23.13 -10.42 -2.67
C VAL A 260 -21.86 -9.55 -2.72
N ASN A 261 -20.91 -9.84 -1.85
CA ASN A 261 -19.57 -9.26 -1.90
C ASN A 261 -18.59 -10.36 -2.27
N VAL A 262 -17.71 -10.05 -3.22
CA VAL A 262 -16.76 -11.02 -3.76
C VAL A 262 -15.39 -10.37 -3.88
N SER A 263 -14.38 -11.14 -3.53
CA SER A 263 -12.98 -10.75 -3.60
C SER A 263 -12.13 -11.99 -3.91
N VAL A 264 -11.00 -11.80 -4.57
CA VAL A 264 -9.97 -12.83 -4.62
C VAL A 264 -9.05 -12.62 -3.43
N ARG A 265 -8.76 -13.72 -2.73
CA ARG A 265 -7.91 -13.77 -1.55
C ARG A 265 -6.65 -14.54 -1.86
N LEU A 266 -5.52 -13.89 -1.60
CA LEU A 266 -4.18 -14.45 -1.64
C LEU A 266 -3.72 -14.76 -0.21
N GLU A 267 -3.28 -16.00 0.03
CA GLU A 267 -2.64 -16.41 1.28
C GLU A 267 -1.19 -16.84 1.00
N ILE A 268 -0.23 -16.09 1.53
CA ILE A 268 1.19 -16.32 1.35
C ILE A 268 1.77 -16.91 2.63
N HIS A 269 2.06 -18.21 2.59
CA HIS A 269 2.60 -18.96 3.72
C HIS A 269 4.12 -18.83 3.81
N ASN A 270 4.63 -17.63 4.09
CA ASN A 270 6.06 -17.39 4.24
C ASN A 270 6.35 -16.60 5.53
N ARG A 271 6.80 -17.30 6.58
CA ARG A 271 7.13 -16.69 7.88
C ARG A 271 8.30 -15.70 7.79
N THR A 272 9.27 -15.97 6.91
CA THR A 272 10.42 -15.09 6.68
C THR A 272 9.96 -13.74 6.13
N LEU A 273 9.07 -13.76 5.12
CA LEU A 273 8.49 -12.54 4.57
C LEU A 273 7.71 -11.76 5.63
N VAL A 274 6.87 -12.45 6.41
CA VAL A 274 6.12 -11.84 7.53
C VAL A 274 7.06 -11.14 8.50
N GLU A 275 8.19 -11.76 8.85
CA GLU A 275 9.13 -11.17 9.80
C GLU A 275 9.80 -9.92 9.23
N ILE A 276 10.24 -9.97 7.97
CA ILE A 276 10.84 -8.80 7.31
C ILE A 276 9.83 -7.64 7.24
N LEU A 277 8.58 -7.91 6.85
CA LEU A 277 7.51 -6.92 6.82
C LEU A 277 7.20 -6.34 8.20
N SER A 278 7.27 -7.17 9.25
CA SER A 278 6.99 -6.74 10.61
C SER A 278 8.12 -5.94 11.24
N GLN A 279 9.37 -6.37 11.05
CA GLN A 279 10.53 -5.77 11.72
C GLN A 279 11.11 -4.58 10.95
N TYR A 280 11.32 -4.72 9.64
CA TYR A 280 11.94 -3.66 8.84
C TYR A 280 10.90 -2.65 8.33
N PHE A 281 9.73 -3.13 7.90
CA PHE A 281 8.66 -2.27 7.42
C PHE A 281 7.67 -1.86 8.52
N GLU A 282 7.89 -2.28 9.76
CA GLU A 282 7.09 -1.88 10.93
C GLU A 282 5.57 -2.14 10.72
N ILE A 283 5.22 -3.21 10.00
CA ILE A 283 3.81 -3.57 9.78
C ILE A 283 3.36 -4.49 10.94
N PRO A 284 2.36 -4.10 11.75
CA PRO A 284 1.95 -4.89 12.90
C PRO A 284 1.33 -6.23 12.48
N LYS A 285 1.63 -7.26 13.26
CA LYS A 285 0.97 -8.57 13.18
C LYS A 285 -0.36 -8.49 13.94
N GLY A 286 -1.45 -8.96 13.35
CA GLY A 286 -2.79 -8.87 13.95
C GLY A 286 -3.57 -7.61 13.53
N ILE A 287 -4.18 -6.92 14.50
CA ILE A 287 -5.03 -5.75 14.25
C ILE A 287 -4.15 -4.56 13.91
N LYS A 288 -4.37 -3.93 12.74
CA LYS A 288 -3.53 -2.84 12.23
C LYS A 288 -4.10 -1.44 12.43
N SER A 289 -5.40 -1.32 12.73
CA SER A 289 -6.20 -0.16 12.34
C SER A 289 -5.72 1.21 12.85
N TYR A 290 -5.02 1.29 13.97
CA TYR A 290 -4.62 2.60 14.54
C TYR A 290 -3.11 2.86 14.45
N ASP A 291 -2.28 1.81 14.38
CA ASP A 291 -0.85 1.88 14.67
C ASP A 291 0.02 1.57 13.44
N ILE A 292 -0.33 2.12 12.27
CA ILE A 292 0.49 2.00 11.07
C ILE A 292 1.12 3.34 10.71
N ASP A 293 2.42 3.36 10.45
CA ASP A 293 3.11 4.51 9.84
C ASP A 293 3.98 4.02 8.68
N ILE A 294 4.46 4.93 7.84
CA ILE A 294 5.49 4.64 6.84
C ILE A 294 6.86 4.81 7.53
N PRO A 295 7.72 3.77 7.58
CA PRO A 295 8.99 3.83 8.29
C PRO A 295 9.89 4.97 7.82
N LYS A 296 10.69 5.54 8.74
CA LYS A 296 11.62 6.63 8.41
C LYS A 296 12.60 6.23 7.30
N SER A 297 13.11 5.00 7.32
CA SER A 297 14.01 4.48 6.27
C SER A 297 13.39 4.57 4.87
N VAL A 298 12.09 4.29 4.77
CA VAL A 298 11.33 4.37 3.52
C VAL A 298 11.00 5.84 3.18
N LYS A 299 10.62 6.68 4.15
CA LYS A 299 10.33 8.11 3.93
C LYS A 299 11.50 8.91 3.37
N HIS A 300 12.74 8.51 3.69
CA HIS A 300 13.97 9.14 3.21
C HIS A 300 14.57 8.47 1.96
N SER A 301 13.85 7.50 1.37
CA SER A 301 14.28 6.83 0.15
C SER A 301 14.18 7.73 -1.09
N SER A 302 14.64 7.22 -2.24
CA SER A 302 14.62 7.96 -3.50
C SER A 302 13.20 8.34 -3.93
N LYS A 303 13.06 9.39 -4.75
CA LYS A 303 11.76 9.77 -5.33
C LYS A 303 11.11 8.62 -6.11
N GLU A 304 11.89 7.73 -6.72
CA GLU A 304 11.35 6.57 -7.43
C GLU A 304 10.67 5.57 -6.47
N LEU A 305 11.26 5.30 -5.30
CA LEU A 305 10.67 4.45 -4.28
C LEU A 305 9.47 5.13 -3.62
N LEU A 306 9.55 6.42 -3.33
CA LEU A 306 8.43 7.19 -2.80
C LEU A 306 7.24 7.26 -3.79
N LYS A 307 7.52 7.27 -5.09
CA LYS A 307 6.48 7.17 -6.13
C LYS A 307 5.70 5.85 -6.01
N LYS A 308 6.39 4.74 -5.69
CA LYS A 308 5.75 3.43 -5.50
C LYS A 308 4.85 3.36 -4.28
N ILE A 309 5.15 4.12 -3.23
CA ILE A 309 4.27 4.26 -2.06
C ILE A 309 2.94 4.90 -2.48
N ILE A 310 3.00 6.00 -3.23
CA ILE A 310 1.80 6.70 -3.70
C ILE A 310 0.98 5.81 -4.64
N GLU A 311 1.64 5.14 -5.60
CA GLU A 311 0.98 4.18 -6.49
C GLU A 311 0.28 3.08 -5.70
N SER A 312 0.97 2.42 -4.78
CA SER A 312 0.42 1.32 -4.00
C SER A 312 -0.73 1.75 -3.08
N GLY A 313 -0.57 2.87 -2.36
CA GLY A 313 -1.62 3.38 -1.47
C GLY A 313 -2.88 3.79 -2.21
N ILE A 314 -2.75 4.45 -3.37
CA ILE A 314 -3.89 4.83 -4.21
C ILE A 314 -4.51 3.60 -4.88
N ASP A 315 -3.72 2.68 -5.41
CA ASP A 315 -4.21 1.45 -6.06
C ASP A 315 -5.05 0.62 -5.07
N SER A 316 -4.63 0.51 -3.81
CA SER A 316 -5.31 -0.26 -2.76
C SER A 316 -6.56 0.41 -2.20
N GLU A 317 -6.45 1.60 -1.60
CA GLU A 317 -7.47 2.08 -0.65
C GLU A 317 -8.19 3.36 -1.12
N SER A 318 -7.79 3.92 -2.27
CA SER A 318 -8.41 5.17 -2.70
C SER A 318 -9.84 4.99 -3.21
N THR A 319 -10.67 6.02 -3.02
CA THR A 319 -11.89 6.23 -3.79
C THR A 319 -11.67 7.45 -4.68
N ILE A 320 -11.77 7.25 -6.00
CA ILE A 320 -11.70 8.33 -6.98
C ILE A 320 -13.13 8.72 -7.36
N THR A 321 -13.44 10.00 -7.17
CA THR A 321 -14.74 10.59 -7.51
C THR A 321 -14.56 11.64 -8.61
N LYS A 322 -15.61 12.41 -8.95
CA LYS A 322 -15.58 13.33 -10.09
C LYS A 322 -14.52 14.44 -10.00
N ASP A 323 -14.15 14.87 -8.79
CA ASP A 323 -13.33 16.08 -8.56
C ASP A 323 -12.16 15.86 -7.59
N ARG A 324 -12.02 14.67 -7.01
CA ARG A 324 -11.04 14.38 -5.95
C ARG A 324 -10.67 12.91 -5.84
N VAL A 325 -9.48 12.68 -5.29
CA VAL A 325 -9.02 11.37 -4.81
C VAL A 325 -9.12 11.37 -3.29
N ILE A 326 -9.77 10.35 -2.74
CA ILE A 326 -10.03 10.18 -1.30
C ILE A 326 -9.25 8.96 -0.84
N LEU A 327 -8.43 9.08 0.20
CA LEU A 327 -7.76 7.95 0.86
C LEU A 327 -8.24 7.88 2.30
N GLY A 328 -8.88 6.78 2.69
CA GLY A 328 -9.33 6.54 4.05
C GLY A 328 -8.29 5.73 4.84
N SER A 329 -8.07 6.07 6.09
CA SER A 329 -7.33 5.22 7.04
C SER A 329 -7.70 5.59 8.46
N LYS A 330 -7.79 4.59 9.33
CA LYS A 330 -7.98 4.80 10.78
C LYS A 330 -6.71 5.27 11.49
N SER A 331 -5.54 5.12 10.85
CA SER A 331 -4.28 5.62 11.38
C SER A 331 -3.98 7.02 10.83
N LYS A 332 -3.92 8.00 11.74
CA LYS A 332 -3.70 9.42 11.41
C LYS A 332 -2.25 9.66 10.99
N GLU A 333 -1.33 8.95 11.63
CA GLU A 333 0.10 8.95 11.41
C GLU A 333 0.40 8.53 9.97
N TYR A 334 -0.21 7.42 9.52
CA TYR A 334 -0.12 6.99 8.12
C TYR A 334 -0.55 8.08 7.14
N LEU A 335 -1.71 8.71 7.36
CA LEU A 335 -2.22 9.75 6.45
C LEU A 335 -1.32 11.00 6.46
N LYS A 336 -0.75 11.38 7.61
CA LYS A 336 0.24 12.47 7.69
C LYS A 336 1.49 12.13 6.89
N SER A 337 2.07 10.95 7.11
CA SER A 337 3.24 10.48 6.35
C SER A 337 2.96 10.39 4.85
N PHE A 338 1.77 9.93 4.45
CA PHE A 338 1.36 9.89 3.04
C PHE A 338 1.25 11.30 2.46
N SER A 339 0.69 12.26 3.20
CA SER A 339 0.62 13.68 2.82
C SER A 339 2.00 14.31 2.66
N GLU A 340 2.93 14.05 3.58
CA GLU A 340 4.32 14.51 3.49
C GLU A 340 5.01 13.97 2.22
N ILE A 341 4.77 12.70 1.87
CA ILE A 341 5.32 12.10 0.66
C ILE A 341 4.71 12.74 -0.59
N LEU A 342 3.39 12.97 -0.63
CA LEU A 342 2.72 13.69 -1.74
C LEU A 342 3.32 15.10 -1.94
N ASN A 343 3.60 15.82 -0.86
CA ASN A 343 4.20 17.14 -0.91
C ASN A 343 5.59 17.13 -1.58
N LYS A 344 6.38 16.05 -1.46
CA LYS A 344 7.66 15.90 -2.19
C LYS A 344 7.51 15.84 -3.71
N PHE A 345 6.29 15.58 -4.21
CA PHE A 345 5.93 15.62 -5.63
C PHE A 345 5.17 16.90 -6.03
N ASN A 346 5.11 17.87 -5.11
CA ASN A 346 4.33 19.10 -5.20
C ASN A 346 2.83 18.83 -5.32
N ILE A 347 2.31 17.78 -4.69
CA ILE A 347 0.87 17.45 -4.68
C ILE A 347 0.32 17.85 -3.32
N THR A 348 -0.50 18.90 -3.27
CA THR A 348 -1.13 19.30 -2.02
C THR A 348 -2.31 18.39 -1.69
N SER A 349 -2.48 18.12 -0.40
CA SER A 349 -3.56 17.30 0.14
C SER A 349 -4.04 17.89 1.46
N SER A 350 -5.30 17.64 1.80
CA SER A 350 -5.91 18.07 3.07
C SER A 350 -6.42 16.85 3.83
N ILE A 351 -6.18 16.80 5.14
CA ILE A 351 -6.76 15.78 6.02
C ILE A 351 -8.00 16.36 6.68
N ASN A 352 -9.08 15.59 6.77
CA ASN A 352 -10.32 16.03 7.41
C ASN A 352 -10.14 16.28 8.92
N SER A 353 -11.13 16.91 9.56
CA SER A 353 -11.09 17.25 11.00
C SER A 353 -10.85 16.04 11.90
N ASN A 354 -11.36 14.88 11.52
CA ASN A 354 -11.25 13.65 12.33
C ASN A 354 -9.89 12.97 12.15
N GLY A 355 -9.11 13.36 11.14
CA GLY A 355 -7.80 12.79 10.85
C GLY A 355 -7.83 11.46 10.09
N GLU A 356 -8.99 11.01 9.63
CA GLU A 356 -9.19 9.65 9.08
C GLU A 356 -9.33 9.62 7.54
N VAL A 357 -9.35 10.79 6.91
CA VAL A 357 -9.51 10.91 5.46
C VAL A 357 -8.54 11.94 4.92
N LEU A 358 -7.69 11.52 3.98
CA LEU A 358 -6.85 12.40 3.17
C LEU A 358 -7.54 12.65 1.83
N LEU A 359 -7.59 13.93 1.44
CA LEU A 359 -8.22 14.40 0.22
C LEU A 359 -7.16 15.05 -0.67
N ILE A 360 -7.06 14.58 -1.91
CA ILE A 360 -6.32 15.26 -2.97
C ILE A 360 -7.35 15.94 -3.86
N ILE A 361 -7.43 17.26 -3.72
CA ILE A 361 -8.41 18.10 -4.41
C ILE A 361 -7.67 19.00 -5.40
N GLY A 362 -8.37 19.40 -6.45
CA GLY A 362 -7.91 20.40 -7.37
C GLY A 362 -7.23 19.77 -8.58
N ARG A 363 -7.66 20.20 -9.75
CA ARG A 363 -7.23 19.65 -11.04
C ARG A 363 -5.71 19.61 -11.20
N ARG A 364 -4.98 20.65 -10.79
CA ARG A 364 -3.51 20.68 -10.89
C ARG A 364 -2.83 19.54 -10.12
N ASN A 365 -3.42 19.10 -9.01
CA ASN A 365 -2.90 17.97 -8.23
C ASN A 365 -3.25 16.64 -8.89
N ILE A 366 -4.48 16.52 -9.41
CA ILE A 366 -4.94 15.33 -10.13
C ILE A 366 -4.16 15.16 -11.45
N ASP A 367 -3.88 16.24 -12.19
CA ASP A 367 -3.03 16.25 -13.38
C ASP A 367 -1.59 15.79 -13.05
N LYS A 368 -1.07 16.13 -11.88
CA LYS A 368 0.25 15.64 -11.42
C LYS A 368 0.21 14.15 -11.13
N LEU A 369 -0.88 13.65 -10.55
CA LEU A 369 -1.08 12.22 -10.34
C LEU A 369 -1.12 11.48 -11.68
N ASP A 370 -1.94 11.95 -12.62
CA ASP A 370 -2.11 11.35 -13.94
C ASP A 370 -0.79 11.26 -14.73
N LYS A 371 0.00 12.34 -14.73
CA LYS A 371 1.24 12.42 -15.51
C LYS A 371 2.44 11.72 -14.90
N LYS A 372 2.52 11.65 -13.56
CA LYS A 372 3.75 11.21 -12.87
C LYS A 372 3.68 9.78 -12.34
N PHE A 373 2.49 9.19 -12.21
CA PHE A 373 2.29 7.92 -11.50
C PHE A 373 1.64 6.86 -12.39
N SER A 374 2.00 5.60 -12.15
CA SER A 374 1.55 4.45 -12.94
C SER A 374 0.59 3.59 -12.12
N PHE A 375 -0.66 4.04 -12.06
CA PHE A 375 -1.75 3.35 -11.36
C PHE A 375 -2.27 2.15 -12.16
N ILE A 376 -2.99 1.25 -11.49
CA ILE A 376 -3.78 0.21 -12.18
C ILE A 376 -4.83 0.85 -13.08
N LYS A 377 -5.23 0.14 -14.14
CA LYS A 377 -6.08 0.68 -15.21
C LYS A 377 -7.35 1.34 -14.68
N GLU A 378 -8.07 0.69 -13.77
CA GLU A 378 -9.30 1.24 -13.19
C GLU A 378 -9.09 2.63 -12.55
N LYS A 379 -7.99 2.80 -11.82
CA LYS A 379 -7.66 4.05 -11.13
C LYS A 379 -7.15 5.09 -12.11
N HIS A 380 -6.28 4.68 -13.03
CA HIS A 380 -5.78 5.54 -14.09
C HIS A 380 -6.94 6.11 -14.93
N ASP A 381 -7.84 5.27 -15.45
CA ASP A 381 -8.99 5.70 -16.25
C ASP A 381 -9.88 6.68 -15.47
N LYS A 382 -10.07 6.47 -14.17
CA LYS A 382 -10.85 7.39 -13.32
C LYS A 382 -10.15 8.71 -13.10
N ILE A 383 -8.84 8.72 -12.82
CA ILE A 383 -8.04 9.93 -12.67
C ILE A 383 -8.00 10.69 -14.01
N HIS A 384 -7.76 9.99 -15.10
CA HIS A 384 -7.69 10.54 -16.45
C HIS A 384 -9.02 11.18 -16.87
N LYS A 385 -10.16 10.55 -16.57
CA LYS A 385 -11.47 11.18 -16.82
C LYS A 385 -11.65 12.52 -16.10
N ILE A 386 -11.03 12.72 -14.93
CA ILE A 386 -11.07 14.02 -14.24
C ILE A 386 -10.21 15.05 -14.98
N THR A 387 -9.05 14.62 -15.51
CA THR A 387 -8.14 15.51 -16.24
C THR A 387 -8.65 15.85 -17.65
N GLU A 388 -9.30 14.89 -18.33
CA GLU A 388 -9.87 15.01 -19.67
C GLU A 388 -11.18 15.80 -19.74
N ASN A 389 -12.00 15.76 -18.68
CA ASN A 389 -13.20 16.59 -18.56
C ASN A 389 -12.80 18.07 -18.43
N LYS A 390 -12.32 18.63 -19.55
CA LYS A 390 -11.99 20.03 -19.83
C LYS A 390 -13.24 20.91 -19.90
N VAL A 391 -14.42 20.38 -19.57
CA VAL A 391 -15.62 21.22 -19.41
C VAL A 391 -15.24 22.29 -18.41
N GLN A 392 -15.41 23.55 -18.84
CA GLN A 392 -15.09 24.77 -18.11
C GLN A 392 -15.72 24.73 -16.71
N GLU A 393 -15.09 24.06 -15.75
CA GLU A 393 -15.41 24.25 -14.35
C GLU A 393 -15.01 25.69 -14.05
N LYS A 394 -16.02 26.55 -14.05
CA LYS A 394 -15.95 27.91 -13.52
C LYS A 394 -15.17 27.80 -12.22
N SER A 395 -14.05 28.52 -12.11
CA SER A 395 -13.30 28.60 -10.86
C SER A 395 -14.29 28.74 -9.69
N PRO A 396 -14.07 28.06 -8.55
CA PRO A 396 -14.97 28.14 -7.40
C PRO A 396 -15.43 29.59 -7.21
N ARG A 397 -16.75 29.81 -7.13
CA ARG A 397 -17.32 31.18 -7.11
C ARG A 397 -16.62 31.97 -6.02
N GLY A 398 -15.82 32.96 -6.42
CA GLY A 398 -15.09 33.82 -5.48
C GLY A 398 -13.58 33.61 -5.39
N LEU A 399 -13.01 32.50 -5.88
CA LEU A 399 -11.56 32.27 -5.87
C LEU A 399 -10.80 33.42 -6.57
N SER A 400 -11.21 33.75 -7.79
CA SER A 400 -10.57 34.82 -8.57
C SER A 400 -10.71 36.19 -7.90
N LEU A 401 -11.86 36.50 -7.28
CA LEU A 401 -12.03 37.77 -6.57
C LEU A 401 -11.17 37.82 -5.31
N SER A 402 -11.06 36.71 -4.60
CA SER A 402 -10.29 36.59 -3.35
C SER A 402 -8.79 36.77 -3.60
N LEU A 403 -8.23 36.19 -4.67
CA LEU A 403 -6.81 36.36 -5.01
C LEU A 403 -6.45 37.83 -5.34
N TYR A 404 -7.34 38.54 -6.04
CA TYR A 404 -7.15 39.96 -6.36
C TYR A 404 -7.24 40.84 -5.12
N LEU A 405 -8.21 40.56 -4.23
CA LEU A 405 -8.35 41.26 -2.96
C LEU A 405 -7.16 40.99 -2.03
N LYS A 406 -6.64 39.75 -2.01
CA LYS A 406 -5.45 39.40 -1.25
C LYS A 406 -4.22 40.19 -1.73
N SER A 407 -4.03 40.25 -3.04
CA SER A 407 -2.93 41.03 -3.64
C SER A 407 -3.02 42.52 -3.28
N LEU A 408 -4.23 43.08 -3.28
CA LEU A 408 -4.46 44.47 -2.85
C LEU A 408 -4.27 44.69 -1.36
N SER A 409 -4.67 43.73 -0.52
CA SER A 409 -4.44 43.77 0.93
C SER A 409 -2.94 43.82 1.26
N GLU A 410 -2.11 43.10 0.50
CA GLU A 410 -0.65 43.11 0.66
C GLU A 410 -0.02 44.41 0.14
N LEU A 411 -0.49 44.92 -1.00
CA LEU A 411 0.02 46.15 -1.60
C LEU A 411 -0.42 47.42 -0.85
N LYS A 412 -1.49 47.36 -0.06
CA LYS A 412 -2.25 48.50 0.51
C LYS A 412 -2.88 49.39 -0.56
N VAL A 413 -2.12 49.83 -1.55
CA VAL A 413 -2.57 50.50 -2.78
C VAL A 413 -1.82 49.90 -3.97
N GLY A 414 -2.54 49.37 -4.94
CA GLY A 414 -1.95 48.73 -6.11
C GLY A 414 -2.47 49.29 -7.42
N ASP A 415 -1.60 49.45 -8.42
CA ASP A 415 -2.04 49.64 -9.79
C ASP A 415 -2.35 48.30 -10.47
N TRP A 416 -3.09 48.37 -11.57
CA TRP A 416 -3.50 47.21 -12.33
C TRP A 416 -2.36 46.26 -12.71
N ASN A 417 -1.25 46.77 -13.24
CA ASN A 417 -0.14 45.93 -13.72
C ASN A 417 0.47 45.18 -12.53
N THR A 418 0.65 45.87 -11.41
CA THR A 418 1.22 45.29 -10.19
C THR A 418 0.30 44.22 -9.59
N ILE A 419 -1.01 44.47 -9.50
CA ILE A 419 -1.99 43.49 -9.00
C ILE A 419 -1.98 42.22 -9.88
N THR A 420 -2.04 42.39 -11.20
CA THR A 420 -2.09 41.26 -12.14
C THR A 420 -0.84 40.40 -12.12
N LYS A 421 0.34 41.03 -11.92
CA LYS A 421 1.62 40.34 -11.77
C LYS A 421 1.63 39.46 -10.52
N ILE A 422 1.15 39.95 -9.38
CA ILE A 422 1.07 39.19 -8.12
C ILE A 422 0.09 38.01 -8.24
N VAL A 423 -1.07 38.21 -8.86
CA VAL A 423 -2.05 37.13 -9.08
C VAL A 423 -1.57 36.10 -10.13
N GLY A 424 -0.53 36.42 -10.91
CA GLY A 424 -0.02 35.56 -11.99
C GLY A 424 -1.00 35.40 -13.15
N ARG A 425 -1.77 36.46 -13.49
CA ARG A 425 -2.77 36.43 -14.57
C ARG A 425 -2.66 37.64 -15.48
N THR A 426 -2.68 37.44 -16.79
CA THR A 426 -2.58 38.53 -17.78
C THR A 426 -3.81 38.64 -18.68
N GLY A 427 -4.00 39.82 -19.29
CA GLY A 427 -4.97 40.05 -20.37
C GLY A 427 -6.39 40.44 -19.95
N ASN A 428 -7.37 40.11 -20.81
CA ASN A 428 -8.76 40.59 -20.72
C ASN A 428 -9.53 40.06 -19.50
N SER A 429 -9.23 38.85 -19.04
CA SER A 429 -9.90 38.22 -17.88
C SER A 429 -9.66 39.01 -16.59
N SER A 430 -8.45 39.54 -16.42
CA SER A 430 -8.08 40.36 -15.28
C SER A 430 -8.97 41.63 -15.22
N ARG A 431 -9.33 42.22 -16.38
CA ARG A 431 -10.00 43.55 -16.45
C ARG A 431 -11.44 43.41 -15.99
N MET A 432 -12.05 42.28 -16.37
CA MET A 432 -13.35 41.88 -15.88
C MET A 432 -13.37 41.73 -14.35
N PHE A 433 -12.36 41.11 -13.75
CA PHE A 433 -12.33 40.93 -12.29
C PHE A 433 -12.18 42.25 -11.53
N LEU A 434 -11.29 43.16 -11.98
CA LEU A 434 -11.22 44.50 -11.40
C LEU A 434 -12.55 45.26 -11.53
N LYS A 435 -13.18 45.21 -12.71
CA LYS A 435 -14.49 45.84 -12.93
C LYS A 435 -15.55 45.27 -11.98
N GLN A 436 -15.56 43.95 -11.79
CA GLN A 436 -16.47 43.30 -10.84
C GLN A 436 -16.19 43.70 -9.39
N LEU A 437 -14.92 43.81 -8.98
CA LEU A 437 -14.56 44.27 -7.63
C LEU A 437 -15.01 45.71 -7.38
N LEU A 438 -14.87 46.60 -8.37
CA LEU A 438 -15.38 47.97 -8.30
C LEU A 438 -16.92 48.01 -8.23
N GLN A 439 -17.60 47.25 -9.10
CA GLN A 439 -19.06 47.16 -9.11
C GLN A 439 -19.63 46.65 -7.77
N LYS A 440 -18.95 45.70 -7.15
CA LYS A 440 -19.30 45.16 -5.83
C LYS A 440 -18.83 46.03 -4.66
N ARG A 441 -18.18 47.17 -4.94
CA ARG A 441 -17.58 48.06 -3.93
C ARG A 441 -16.60 47.35 -3.00
N PHE A 442 -15.93 46.30 -3.47
CA PHE A 442 -14.89 45.63 -2.69
C PHE A 442 -13.57 46.41 -2.75
N ILE A 443 -13.36 47.17 -3.83
CA ILE A 443 -12.22 48.05 -4.01
C ILE A 443 -12.71 49.44 -4.43
N GLU A 444 -11.88 50.45 -4.21
CA GLU A 444 -12.12 51.83 -4.62
C GLU A 444 -10.91 52.41 -5.37
N ILE A 445 -11.14 53.43 -6.20
CA ILE A 445 -10.08 54.13 -6.93
C ILE A 445 -9.61 55.28 -6.03
N VAL A 446 -8.36 55.20 -5.57
CA VAL A 446 -7.73 56.25 -4.74
C VAL A 446 -6.85 57.18 -5.56
N LYS A 447 -6.45 56.78 -6.77
CA LYS A 447 -5.68 57.60 -7.71
C LYS A 447 -6.26 57.46 -9.12
N ASN A 448 -6.87 58.52 -9.64
CA ASN A 448 -7.54 58.50 -10.95
C ASN A 448 -6.64 58.94 -12.13
N THR A 449 -5.32 59.08 -11.92
CA THR A 449 -4.34 59.25 -12.99
C THR A 449 -3.92 57.88 -13.55
N ARG A 450 -3.56 57.77 -14.83
CA ARG A 450 -3.07 56.49 -15.37
C ARG A 450 -1.61 56.22 -14.91
N PRO A 451 -1.28 54.99 -14.45
CA PRO A 451 -2.18 53.89 -14.16
C PRO A 451 -2.99 54.13 -12.87
N LYS A 452 -4.29 53.79 -12.90
CA LYS A 452 -5.19 54.00 -11.76
C LYS A 452 -4.72 53.18 -10.55
N GLY A 453 -4.79 53.79 -9.37
CA GLY A 453 -4.50 53.15 -8.08
C GLY A 453 -5.76 52.66 -7.40
N TYR A 454 -5.75 51.42 -6.93
CA TYR A 454 -6.87 50.76 -6.27
C TYR A 454 -6.53 50.42 -4.83
N LYS A 455 -7.50 50.54 -3.94
CA LYS A 455 -7.41 50.16 -2.52
C LYS A 455 -8.57 49.24 -2.14
N ILE A 456 -8.33 48.32 -1.21
CA ILE A 456 -9.39 47.48 -0.64
C ILE A 456 -10.27 48.28 0.32
N THR A 457 -11.59 48.08 0.26
CA THR A 457 -12.55 48.68 1.19
C THR A 457 -12.85 47.73 2.35
N LYS A 458 -13.53 48.21 3.40
CA LYS A 458 -14.04 47.36 4.49
C LYS A 458 -14.92 46.20 4.02
N LEU A 459 -15.69 46.40 2.94
CA LEU A 459 -16.51 45.33 2.35
C LEU A 459 -15.64 44.28 1.65
N GLY A 460 -14.58 44.71 0.98
CA GLY A 460 -13.59 43.83 0.37
C GLY A 460 -12.82 43.01 1.41
N GLU A 461 -12.42 43.63 2.52
CA GLU A 461 -11.77 42.96 3.65
C GLU A 461 -12.68 41.87 4.26
N LYS A 462 -13.94 42.21 4.55
CA LYS A 462 -14.93 41.24 5.06
C LYS A 462 -15.19 40.10 4.08
N TYR A 463 -15.19 40.38 2.78
CA TYR A 463 -15.30 39.34 1.75
C TYR A 463 -14.07 38.44 1.73
N LEU A 464 -12.88 39.03 1.83
CA LEU A 464 -11.60 38.32 1.85
C LEU A 464 -11.50 37.38 3.06
N GLU A 465 -11.89 37.84 4.25
CA GLU A 465 -11.95 37.04 5.49
C GLU A 465 -12.92 35.86 5.37
N LYS A 466 -14.13 36.09 4.85
CA LYS A 466 -15.13 35.03 4.63
C LYS A 466 -14.67 33.94 3.65
N ASN A 467 -13.68 34.25 2.81
CA ASN A 467 -13.15 33.38 1.78
C ASN A 467 -11.68 33.00 2.03
N ILE A 468 -11.27 32.97 3.32
CA ILE A 468 -9.90 32.69 3.76
C ILE A 468 -9.32 31.38 3.21
N ILE A 469 -10.18 30.38 3.00
CA ILE A 469 -9.84 29.06 2.44
C ILE A 469 -9.18 29.12 1.05
N TYR A 470 -9.29 30.25 0.33
CA TYR A 470 -8.77 30.40 -1.03
C TYR A 470 -7.39 31.06 -1.12
N TRP A 471 -6.89 31.60 0.00
CA TRP A 471 -5.63 32.35 0.00
C TRP A 471 -4.77 32.11 1.24
N ARG A 472 -5.29 31.44 2.26
CA ARG A 472 -4.52 30.95 3.40
C ARG A 472 -3.97 29.57 3.05
N ASP A 473 -2.77 29.58 2.47
CA ASP A 473 -1.89 28.41 2.47
C ASP A 473 -1.39 28.15 3.89
#